data_AF-A0A0D6L7C2-F1
#
_entry.id   AF-A0A0D6L7C2-F1
#
_cell.length_a   1.000
_cell.length_b   1.000
_cell.length_c   1.000
_cell.angle_alpha   90.00
_cell.angle_beta   90.00
_cell.angle_gamma   90.00
#
_symmetry.space_group_name_H-M   'P 1'
#
loop_
_entity.id
_entity.type
_entity.pdbx_description
1 polymer ?
#
loop_
_entity_poly.entity_id
_entity_poly.type
_entity_poly.pdbx_seq_one_letter_code
_entity_poly.pdbx_strand_id
1 'polypeptide(L)'
;MADDGDPPVLNHGDVEIPEKFLCEVQRCEDQFRTLSISENLPRQMMKTRPDEVRNTAGGFVFPVSDETRIRRFIILGTSGGTYYSSEKELTMDNVKALIDIIEKGRGSLILEEIYEISLAGRNPKQDSLLMALALCARYNVCDNAAKLREAEKASEALAAAKHKYLSELHKSALGIVNDVCRIPTHLFAFVKYCESTQPEDSKKSTGWGRLMRQTVQDW
;
A
#
# COMPACT_ATOMS: atom_id res chain seq x y z
N MET A 1 29.94 -42.23 10.61
CA MET A 1 31.02 -41.48 9.97
C MET A 1 30.45 -40.15 9.53
N ALA A 2 30.52 -39.16 10.41
CA ALA A 2 30.25 -37.77 10.11
C ALA A 2 31.52 -37.02 10.56
N ASP A 3 32.05 -36.23 9.65
CA ASP A 3 33.31 -35.52 9.68
C ASP A 3 33.08 -34.18 10.39
N ASP A 4 33.36 -34.12 11.71
CA ASP A 4 33.37 -32.87 12.48
C ASP A 4 34.71 -32.18 12.27
N GLY A 5 34.84 -31.48 11.14
CA GLY A 5 35.96 -30.58 10.88
C GLY A 5 35.69 -29.20 11.51
N ASP A 6 36.29 -28.93 12.67
CA ASP A 6 36.33 -27.58 13.25
C ASP A 6 36.98 -26.60 12.26
N PRO A 7 36.44 -25.36 12.11
CA PRO A 7 37.03 -24.36 11.23
C PRO A 7 38.42 -23.94 11.74
N PRO A 8 39.39 -23.65 10.85
CA PRO A 8 40.74 -23.32 11.25
C PRO A 8 40.76 -21.97 11.98
N VAL A 9 41.15 -22.01 13.26
CA VAL A 9 41.40 -20.82 14.08
C VAL A 9 42.55 -20.05 13.44
N LEU A 10 42.23 -18.91 12.82
CA LEU A 10 43.23 -17.95 12.34
C LEU A 10 43.96 -17.40 13.56
N ASN A 11 45.21 -17.83 13.72
CA ASN A 11 46.12 -17.36 14.76
C ASN A 11 46.53 -15.91 14.45
N HIS A 12 45.65 -14.96 14.80
CA HIS A 12 46.04 -13.58 14.95
C HIS A 12 46.98 -13.51 16.13
N GLY A 13 48.28 -13.33 15.88
CA GLY A 13 49.26 -13.17 16.94
C GLY A 13 48.73 -12.18 17.98
N ASP A 14 48.63 -12.64 19.22
CA ASP A 14 48.06 -11.90 20.33
C ASP A 14 48.88 -10.63 20.58
N VAL A 15 48.47 -9.54 19.95
CA VAL A 15 48.90 -8.20 20.37
C VAL A 15 48.13 -7.94 21.66
N GLU A 16 48.70 -8.35 22.79
CA GLU A 16 48.19 -8.00 24.12
C GLU A 16 48.28 -6.47 24.27
N ILE A 17 47.18 -5.78 23.98
CA ILE A 17 47.06 -4.35 24.24
C ILE A 17 47.10 -4.18 25.76
N PRO A 18 48.08 -3.46 26.32
CA PRO A 18 48.22 -3.37 27.78
C PRO A 18 46.94 -2.78 28.41
N GLU A 19 46.34 -3.49 29.38
CA GLU A 19 45.06 -3.16 30.01
C GLU A 19 44.95 -1.70 30.46
N LYS A 20 46.07 -1.09 30.87
CA LYS A 20 46.12 0.32 31.29
C LYS A 20 45.61 1.29 30.22
N PHE A 21 45.87 1.01 28.93
CA PHE A 21 45.47 1.86 27.83
C PHE A 21 43.98 1.69 27.48
N LEU A 22 43.43 0.48 27.66
CA LEU A 22 42.02 0.21 27.44
C LEU A 22 41.15 0.73 28.59
N CYS A 23 41.62 0.60 29.84
CA CYS A 23 40.86 1.02 31.01
C CYS A 23 40.62 2.54 31.05
N GLU A 24 41.62 3.35 30.67
CA GLU A 24 41.47 4.81 30.60
C GLU A 24 40.55 5.24 29.46
N VAL A 25 40.70 4.63 28.28
CA VAL A 25 39.82 4.89 27.13
C VAL A 25 38.38 4.50 27.45
N GLN A 26 38.15 3.33 28.05
CA GLN A 26 36.82 2.89 28.50
C GLN A 26 36.22 3.85 29.52
N ARG A 27 36.99 4.33 30.49
CA ARG A 27 36.51 5.34 31.46
C ARG A 27 36.12 6.65 30.78
N CYS A 28 36.92 7.10 29.81
CA CYS A 28 36.62 8.29 29.03
C CYS A 28 35.40 8.09 28.13
N GLU A 29 35.23 6.91 27.52
CA GLU A 29 34.05 6.55 26.74
C GLU A 29 32.78 6.48 27.59
N ASP A 30 32.87 5.91 28.80
CA ASP A 30 31.76 5.82 29.74
C ASP A 30 31.34 7.22 30.20
N GLN A 31 32.31 8.05 30.61
CA GLN A 31 32.04 9.45 30.94
C GLN A 31 31.46 10.23 29.75
N PHE A 32 32.00 10.01 28.55
CA PHE A 32 31.48 10.64 27.34
C PHE A 32 30.04 10.20 27.06
N ARG A 33 29.70 8.91 27.16
CA ARG A 33 28.32 8.41 27.01
C ARG A 33 27.38 9.01 28.05
N THR A 34 27.80 9.06 29.32
CA THR A 34 27.00 9.64 30.40
C THR A 34 26.74 11.14 30.19
N LEU A 35 27.71 11.88 29.65
CA LEU A 35 27.58 13.32 29.41
C LEU A 35 26.92 13.66 28.06
N SER A 36 27.02 12.79 27.06
CA SER A 36 26.50 13.01 25.71
C SER A 36 25.06 12.53 25.52
N ILE A 37 24.63 11.51 26.27
CA ILE A 37 23.24 11.03 26.23
C ILE A 37 22.42 11.90 27.20
N SER A 38 21.81 12.95 26.65
CA SER A 38 20.68 13.63 27.29
C SER A 38 19.62 12.59 27.67
N GLU A 39 19.36 12.41 28.97
CA GLU A 39 18.37 11.45 29.51
C GLU A 39 16.92 11.70 29.04
N ASN A 40 16.66 12.81 28.36
CA ASN A 40 15.34 13.20 27.85
C ASN A 40 15.20 12.99 26.34
N LEU A 41 15.65 11.85 25.82
CA LEU A 41 15.22 11.43 24.49
C LEU A 41 13.74 10.99 24.55
N PRO A 42 12.84 11.58 23.76
CA PRO A 42 11.44 11.21 23.79
C PRO A 42 11.29 9.74 23.42
N ARG A 43 10.62 8.98 24.29
CA ARG A 43 10.32 7.55 24.05
C ARG A 43 9.24 7.43 22.98
N GLN A 44 9.17 6.27 22.32
CA GLN A 44 8.17 6.00 21.27
C GLN A 44 6.71 6.20 21.73
N MET A 45 6.43 6.13 23.04
CA MET A 45 5.10 6.36 23.63
C MET A 45 4.75 7.84 23.83
N MET A 46 5.66 8.76 23.52
CA MET A 46 5.47 10.20 23.65
C MET A 46 5.38 10.83 22.25
N LYS A 47 4.29 11.55 22.00
CA LYS A 47 4.14 12.32 20.77
C LYS A 47 5.14 13.47 20.79
N THR A 48 6.09 13.46 19.85
CA THR A 48 7.16 14.45 19.76
C THR A 48 6.83 15.53 18.73
N ARG A 49 6.13 15.16 17.66
CA ARG A 49 5.74 16.09 16.59
C ARG A 49 4.23 16.05 16.31
N PRO A 50 3.63 17.17 15.85
CA PRO A 50 2.19 17.24 15.63
C PRO A 50 1.69 16.30 14.51
N ASP A 51 2.54 15.98 13.54
CA ASP A 51 2.27 15.13 12.37
C ASP A 51 2.38 13.62 12.65
N GLU A 52 2.77 13.22 13.85
CA GLU A 52 2.78 11.80 14.25
C GLU A 52 1.38 11.27 14.56
N VAL A 53 1.16 10.01 14.18
CA VAL A 53 -0.06 9.23 14.41
C VAL A 53 0.22 8.05 15.34
N ARG A 54 -0.76 7.63 16.12
CA ARG A 54 -0.64 6.48 17.02
C ARG A 54 -0.76 5.17 16.24
N ASN A 55 0.18 4.25 16.42
CA ASN A 55 0.14 2.90 15.83
C ASN A 55 -0.66 1.91 16.72
N THR A 56 -0.86 0.68 16.22
CA THR A 56 -1.61 -0.37 16.93
C THR A 56 -0.95 -0.82 18.25
N ALA A 57 0.38 -0.67 18.38
CA ALA A 57 1.13 -0.97 19.60
C ALA A 57 1.14 0.20 20.62
N GLY A 58 0.47 1.32 20.32
CA GLY A 58 0.35 2.48 21.21
C GLY A 58 1.44 3.54 21.08
N GLY A 59 2.49 3.29 20.28
CA GLY A 59 3.56 4.24 19.98
C GLY A 59 3.20 5.24 18.89
N PHE A 60 3.94 6.34 18.78
CA PHE A 60 3.77 7.38 17.77
C PHE A 60 4.72 7.18 16.58
N VAL A 61 4.17 7.23 15.37
CA VAL A 61 4.88 7.02 14.09
C VAL A 61 4.40 8.01 13.04
N PHE A 62 5.15 8.20 11.96
CA PHE A 62 4.69 9.03 10.84
C PHE A 62 3.68 8.29 9.96
N PRO A 63 2.64 8.98 9.45
CA PRO A 63 1.74 8.41 8.48
C PRO A 63 2.49 8.08 7.18
N VAL A 64 2.12 6.96 6.58
CA VAL A 64 2.71 6.50 5.32
C VAL A 64 2.12 7.33 4.17
N SER A 65 2.95 7.71 3.19
CA SER A 65 2.46 8.38 1.98
C SER A 65 1.49 7.49 1.19
N ASP A 66 0.56 8.10 0.46
CA ASP A 66 -0.42 7.36 -0.36
C ASP A 66 0.27 6.40 -1.34
N GLU A 67 1.34 6.84 -2.00
CA GLU A 67 2.18 6.04 -2.90
C GLU A 67 2.79 4.82 -2.20
N THR A 68 3.42 5.03 -1.04
CA THR A 68 4.01 3.92 -0.27
C THR A 68 2.93 2.96 0.21
N ARG A 69 1.74 3.46 0.53
CA ARG A 69 0.60 2.63 0.96
C ARG A 69 0.09 1.76 -0.19
N ILE A 70 -0.06 2.33 -1.38
CA ILE A 70 -0.45 1.60 -2.60
C ILE A 70 0.59 0.52 -2.92
N ARG A 71 1.88 0.88 -2.96
CA ARG A 71 2.98 -0.08 -3.19
C ARG A 71 2.95 -1.24 -2.21
N ARG A 72 2.80 -0.95 -0.90
CA ARG A 72 2.72 -1.99 0.13
C ARG A 72 1.54 -2.92 -0.11
N PHE A 73 0.36 -2.38 -0.42
CA PHE A 73 -0.82 -3.20 -0.70
C PHE A 73 -0.63 -4.08 -1.95
N ILE A 74 -0.10 -3.53 -3.04
CA ILE A 74 0.06 -4.27 -4.30
C ILE A 74 1.16 -5.33 -4.20
N ILE A 75 2.27 -5.04 -3.51
CA ILE A 75 3.43 -5.93 -3.42
C ILE A 75 3.26 -6.99 -2.32
N LEU A 76 2.87 -6.58 -1.11
CA LEU A 76 2.76 -7.50 0.03
C LEU A 76 1.41 -8.22 0.05
N GLY A 77 0.37 -7.58 -0.50
CA GLY A 77 -1.00 -8.04 -0.40
C GLY A 77 -1.52 -8.02 1.03
N THR A 78 -2.58 -8.80 1.26
CA THR A 78 -3.23 -8.92 2.57
C THR A 78 -3.34 -10.36 3.07
N SER A 79 -2.89 -11.32 2.25
CA SER A 79 -2.90 -12.75 2.59
C SER A 79 -2.09 -13.04 3.83
N GLY A 80 -2.70 -13.75 4.79
CA GLY A 80 -2.07 -14.09 6.07
C GLY A 80 -2.18 -12.98 7.13
N GLY A 81 -2.74 -11.82 6.78
CA GLY A 81 -2.92 -10.69 7.70
C GLY A 81 -1.58 -10.14 8.22
N THR A 82 -1.64 -9.44 9.35
CA THR A 82 -0.46 -9.09 10.14
C THR A 82 -0.60 -9.68 11.53
N TYR A 83 0.47 -9.63 12.33
CA TYR A 83 0.41 -10.00 13.74
C TYR A 83 -0.73 -9.27 14.51
N TYR A 84 -1.13 -8.08 14.05
CA TYR A 84 -2.12 -7.24 14.71
C TYR A 84 -3.50 -7.20 14.04
N SER A 85 -3.69 -7.79 12.86
CA SER A 85 -4.92 -7.65 12.08
C SER A 85 -5.17 -8.82 11.15
N SER A 86 -6.43 -9.23 11.01
CA SER A 86 -6.81 -10.29 10.10
C SER A 86 -6.70 -9.88 8.62
N GLU A 87 -6.66 -10.87 7.72
CA GLU A 87 -6.64 -10.64 6.26
C GLU A 87 -7.85 -9.82 5.78
N LYS A 88 -9.04 -10.08 6.33
CA LYS A 88 -10.27 -9.37 5.97
C LYS A 88 -10.19 -7.89 6.38
N GLU A 89 -9.80 -7.61 7.62
CA GLU A 89 -9.66 -6.24 8.12
C GLU A 89 -8.62 -5.47 7.32
N LEU A 90 -7.46 -6.06 7.08
CA LEU A 90 -6.38 -5.43 6.32
C LEU A 90 -6.81 -5.15 4.86
N THR A 91 -7.59 -6.05 4.26
CA THR A 91 -8.17 -5.83 2.93
C THR A 91 -9.14 -4.65 2.95
N MET A 92 -10.06 -4.60 3.91
CA MET A 92 -11.02 -3.50 4.04
C MET A 92 -10.32 -2.16 4.27
N ASP A 93 -9.29 -2.12 5.11
CA ASP A 93 -8.56 -0.89 5.44
C ASP A 93 -7.75 -0.37 4.25
N ASN A 94 -7.17 -1.26 3.45
CA ASN A 94 -6.48 -0.88 2.22
C ASN A 94 -7.48 -0.43 1.14
N VAL A 95 -8.62 -1.11 1.00
CA VAL A 95 -9.68 -0.67 0.06
C VAL A 95 -10.22 0.71 0.43
N LYS A 96 -10.49 0.98 1.72
CA LYS A 96 -10.89 2.32 2.20
C LYS A 96 -9.83 3.36 1.86
N ALA A 97 -8.55 3.04 2.05
CA ALA A 97 -7.47 3.95 1.70
C ALA A 97 -7.42 4.29 0.21
N LEU A 98 -7.62 3.28 -0.66
CA LEU A 98 -7.70 3.51 -2.10
C LEU A 98 -8.91 4.37 -2.49
N ILE A 99 -10.07 4.15 -1.83
CA ILE A 99 -11.25 5.00 -1.98
C ILE A 99 -10.91 6.45 -1.61
N ASP A 100 -10.27 6.68 -0.46
CA ASP A 100 -9.88 8.03 -0.03
C ASP A 100 -8.94 8.71 -1.06
N ILE A 101 -8.02 7.95 -1.67
CA ILE A 101 -7.11 8.45 -2.72
C ILE A 101 -7.90 8.86 -3.98
N ILE A 102 -8.88 8.04 -4.38
CA ILE A 102 -9.75 8.32 -5.52
C ILE A 102 -10.61 9.56 -5.25
N GLU A 103 -11.17 9.68 -4.05
CA GLU A 103 -12.02 10.82 -3.64
C GLU A 103 -11.24 12.14 -3.58
N LYS A 104 -9.95 12.09 -3.23
CA LYS A 104 -9.03 13.24 -3.30
C LYS A 104 -8.62 13.61 -4.74
N GLY A 105 -9.07 12.88 -5.75
CA GLY A 105 -8.74 13.14 -7.16
C GLY A 105 -7.37 12.61 -7.60
N ARG A 106 -6.74 11.71 -6.83
CA ARG A 106 -5.40 11.16 -7.09
C ARG A 106 -5.40 9.72 -7.60
N GLY A 107 -6.48 9.29 -8.25
CA GLY A 107 -6.64 7.92 -8.76
C GLY A 107 -5.62 7.54 -9.85
N SER A 108 -5.06 8.52 -10.58
CA SER A 108 -3.97 8.27 -11.54
C SER A 108 -2.75 7.63 -10.90
N LEU A 109 -2.44 8.00 -9.66
CA LEU A 109 -1.31 7.46 -8.90
C LEU A 109 -1.48 5.96 -8.63
N ILE A 110 -2.72 5.49 -8.44
CA ILE A 110 -3.00 4.06 -8.29
C ILE A 110 -2.70 3.32 -9.61
N LEU A 111 -3.13 3.88 -10.74
CA LEU A 111 -2.92 3.26 -12.06
C LEU A 111 -1.44 3.23 -12.46
N GLU A 112 -0.71 4.31 -12.18
CA GLU A 112 0.74 4.40 -12.40
C GLU A 112 1.48 3.31 -11.63
N GLU A 113 1.23 3.19 -10.32
CA GLU A 113 1.83 2.15 -9.48
C GLU A 113 1.45 0.73 -9.93
N ILE A 114 0.19 0.50 -10.29
CA ILE A 114 -0.26 -0.78 -10.85
C ILE A 114 0.54 -1.13 -12.11
N TYR A 115 0.66 -0.17 -13.03
CA TYR A 115 1.32 -0.38 -14.31
C TYR A 115 2.81 -0.68 -14.13
N GLU A 116 3.50 0.14 -13.35
CA GLU A 116 4.93 -0.02 -13.06
C GLU A 116 5.24 -1.35 -12.37
N ILE A 117 4.50 -1.68 -11.31
CA ILE A 117 4.72 -2.91 -10.54
C ILE A 117 4.41 -4.15 -11.38
N SER A 118 3.32 -4.09 -12.17
CA SER A 118 2.94 -5.17 -13.07
C SER A 118 4.04 -5.42 -14.11
N LEU A 119 4.43 -4.40 -14.88
CA LEU A 119 5.44 -4.55 -15.93
C LEU A 119 6.78 -5.02 -15.37
N ALA A 120 7.20 -4.49 -14.22
CA ALA A 120 8.45 -4.89 -13.57
C ALA A 120 8.36 -6.27 -12.88
N GLY A 121 7.17 -6.88 -12.77
CA GLY A 121 6.97 -8.18 -12.13
C GLY A 121 7.32 -8.18 -10.63
N ARG A 122 7.13 -7.05 -9.94
CA ARG A 122 7.56 -6.87 -8.53
C ARG A 122 6.56 -7.40 -7.50
N ASN A 123 5.36 -7.81 -7.92
CA ASN A 123 4.36 -8.39 -7.02
C ASN A 123 4.33 -9.93 -7.12
N PRO A 124 4.60 -10.66 -6.02
CA PRO A 124 4.55 -12.13 -6.02
C PRO A 124 3.16 -12.69 -6.32
N LYS A 125 2.09 -12.00 -5.91
CA LYS A 125 0.69 -12.35 -6.17
C LYS A 125 -0.03 -11.22 -6.88
N GLN A 126 -0.93 -11.57 -7.79
CA GLN A 126 -1.69 -10.59 -8.59
C GLN A 126 -3.00 -10.14 -7.94
N ASP A 127 -3.52 -10.87 -6.95
CA ASP A 127 -4.85 -10.62 -6.35
C ASP A 127 -5.05 -9.17 -5.88
N SER A 128 -4.12 -8.63 -5.08
CA SER A 128 -4.22 -7.27 -4.55
C SER A 128 -4.08 -6.20 -5.63
N LEU A 129 -3.24 -6.46 -6.64
CA LEU A 129 -3.08 -5.59 -7.81
C LEU A 129 -4.38 -5.53 -8.62
N LEU A 130 -4.96 -6.69 -8.94
CA LEU A 130 -6.19 -6.80 -9.71
C LEU A 130 -7.40 -6.25 -8.96
N MET A 131 -7.45 -6.38 -7.63
CA MET A 131 -8.45 -5.75 -6.79
C MET A 131 -8.36 -4.21 -6.87
N ALA A 132 -7.16 -3.64 -6.78
CA ALA A 132 -6.96 -2.19 -6.91
C ALA A 132 -7.36 -1.70 -8.32
N LEU A 133 -7.03 -2.47 -9.36
CA LEU A 133 -7.42 -2.18 -10.75
C LEU A 133 -8.94 -2.22 -10.92
N ALA A 134 -9.60 -3.26 -10.40
CA ALA A 134 -11.05 -3.41 -10.45
C ALA A 134 -11.78 -2.27 -9.72
N LEU A 135 -11.26 -1.84 -8.56
CA LEU A 135 -11.76 -0.67 -7.85
C LEU A 135 -11.68 0.58 -8.74
N CYS A 136 -10.53 0.84 -9.36
CA CYS A 136 -10.36 1.98 -10.27
C CYS A 136 -11.27 1.89 -11.50
N ALA A 137 -11.55 0.69 -12.01
CA ALA A 137 -12.42 0.49 -13.17
C ALA A 137 -13.92 0.70 -12.85
N ARG A 138 -14.34 0.48 -11.60
CA ARG A 138 -15.76 0.42 -11.22
C ARG A 138 -16.21 1.33 -10.09
N TYR A 139 -15.33 2.18 -9.55
CA TYR A 139 -15.69 3.07 -8.45
C TYR A 139 -16.86 4.00 -8.83
N ASN A 140 -17.95 3.96 -8.05
CA ASN A 140 -19.15 4.80 -8.18
C ASN A 140 -19.84 4.86 -9.56
N VAL A 141 -19.68 3.83 -10.41
CA VAL A 141 -20.35 3.77 -11.73
C VAL A 141 -21.88 3.88 -11.63
N CYS A 142 -22.49 3.36 -10.55
CA CYS A 142 -23.94 3.25 -10.39
C CYS A 142 -24.62 4.42 -9.66
N ASP A 143 -23.85 5.33 -9.06
CA ASP A 143 -24.36 6.41 -8.20
C ASP A 143 -24.57 7.75 -8.93
N ASN A 144 -24.08 7.85 -10.16
CA ASN A 144 -24.02 9.12 -10.89
C ASN A 144 -25.42 9.66 -11.26
N ALA A 145 -26.37 8.81 -11.62
CA ALA A 145 -27.72 9.26 -11.99
C ALA A 145 -28.61 9.64 -10.79
N ALA A 146 -28.32 9.12 -9.59
CA ALA A 146 -29.13 9.34 -8.39
C ALA A 146 -28.69 10.59 -7.62
N LYS A 147 -27.38 10.88 -7.56
CA LYS A 147 -26.82 12.01 -6.80
C LYS A 147 -26.80 13.36 -7.56
N LEU A 148 -27.01 13.35 -8.88
CA LEU A 148 -27.14 14.56 -9.71
C LEU A 148 -28.40 15.40 -9.39
N ARG A 149 -29.33 14.89 -8.57
CA ARG A 149 -30.60 15.57 -8.27
C ARG A 149 -30.58 16.50 -7.05
N GLU A 150 -29.53 16.47 -6.22
CA GLU A 150 -29.55 17.18 -4.92
C GLU A 150 -28.49 18.27 -4.75
N ALA A 151 -27.69 18.56 -5.77
CA ALA A 151 -26.53 19.43 -5.62
C ALA A 151 -26.78 20.80 -6.28
N GLU A 152 -27.03 21.84 -5.48
CA GLU A 152 -27.23 23.24 -5.91
C GLU A 152 -26.07 23.76 -6.78
N LYS A 153 -26.39 24.53 -7.83
CA LYS A 153 -25.54 25.02 -8.95
C LYS A 153 -24.02 25.22 -8.75
N ALA A 154 -23.51 25.60 -7.57
CA ALA A 154 -22.05 25.66 -7.29
C ALA A 154 -21.41 24.25 -7.18
N SER A 155 -22.18 23.27 -6.73
CA SER A 155 -21.82 21.85 -6.66
C SER A 155 -22.02 21.10 -7.98
N GLU A 156 -22.75 21.68 -8.94
CA GLU A 156 -22.95 21.08 -10.28
C GLU A 156 -21.63 21.04 -11.08
N ALA A 157 -20.84 22.11 -11.03
CA ALA A 157 -19.53 22.15 -11.68
C ALA A 157 -18.54 21.15 -11.05
N LEU A 158 -18.54 21.03 -9.72
CA LEU A 158 -17.75 20.04 -8.99
C LEU A 158 -18.22 18.61 -9.32
N ALA A 159 -19.53 18.38 -9.41
CA ALA A 159 -20.11 17.10 -9.79
C ALA A 159 -19.75 16.73 -11.24
N ALA A 160 -19.81 17.69 -12.17
CA ALA A 160 -19.39 17.50 -13.55
C ALA A 160 -17.89 17.20 -13.66
N ALA A 161 -17.05 17.92 -12.90
CA ALA A 161 -15.61 17.66 -12.83
C ALA A 161 -15.30 16.27 -12.25
N LYS A 162 -15.97 15.89 -11.15
CA LYS A 162 -15.87 14.56 -10.54
C LYS A 162 -16.33 13.47 -11.51
N HIS A 163 -17.43 13.68 -12.21
CA HIS A 163 -17.94 12.75 -13.22
C HIS A 163 -16.94 12.56 -14.37
N LYS A 164 -16.38 13.66 -14.89
CA LYS A 164 -15.34 13.61 -15.93
C LYS A 164 -14.11 12.86 -15.44
N TYR A 165 -13.61 13.19 -14.24
CA TYR A 165 -12.48 12.51 -13.62
C TYR A 165 -12.73 11.00 -13.47
N LEU A 166 -13.87 10.60 -12.92
CA LEU A 166 -14.22 9.19 -12.75
C LEU A 166 -14.37 8.47 -14.10
N SER A 167 -14.97 9.13 -15.10
CA SER A 167 -15.07 8.57 -16.44
C SER A 167 -13.70 8.30 -17.07
N GLU A 168 -12.76 9.23 -16.93
CA GLU A 168 -11.39 9.05 -17.42
C GLU A 168 -10.61 8.01 -16.60
N LEU A 169 -10.83 7.94 -15.29
CA LEU A 169 -10.26 6.90 -14.43
C LEU A 169 -10.72 5.50 -14.87
N HIS A 170 -12.03 5.32 -15.11
CA HIS A 170 -12.59 4.05 -15.58
C HIS A 170 -12.02 3.64 -16.94
N LYS A 171 -11.93 4.59 -17.89
CA LYS A 171 -11.31 4.36 -19.20
C LYS A 171 -9.85 3.97 -19.10
N SER A 172 -9.08 4.70 -18.29
CA SER A 172 -7.65 4.44 -18.10
C SER A 172 -7.40 3.09 -17.43
N ALA A 173 -8.18 2.76 -16.40
CA ALA A 173 -8.11 1.47 -15.72
C ALA A 173 -8.40 0.30 -16.67
N LEU A 174 -9.46 0.40 -17.49
CA LEU A 174 -9.79 -0.63 -18.47
C LEU A 174 -8.78 -0.67 -19.63
N GLY A 175 -8.21 0.47 -20.02
CA GLY A 175 -7.21 0.56 -21.09
C GLY A 175 -5.91 -0.18 -20.79
N ILE A 176 -5.51 -0.30 -19.51
CA ILE A 176 -4.31 -1.04 -19.11
C ILE A 176 -4.56 -2.53 -18.82
N VAL A 177 -5.79 -3.02 -18.95
CA VAL A 177 -6.15 -4.42 -18.64
C VAL A 177 -5.35 -5.41 -19.50
N ASN A 178 -5.17 -5.12 -20.80
CA ASN A 178 -4.45 -6.02 -21.71
C ASN A 178 -2.97 -6.18 -21.34
N ASP A 179 -2.36 -5.10 -20.83
CA ASP A 179 -0.96 -5.13 -20.39
C ASP A 179 -0.80 -5.81 -19.02
N VAL A 180 -1.76 -5.62 -18.12
CA VAL A 180 -1.71 -6.15 -16.75
C VAL A 180 -2.14 -7.62 -16.70
N CYS A 181 -3.26 -7.96 -17.33
CA CYS A 181 -3.85 -9.30 -17.33
C CYS A 181 -3.16 -10.21 -18.35
N ARG A 182 -1.90 -10.56 -18.13
CA ARG A 182 -1.10 -11.36 -19.09
C ARG A 182 -1.59 -12.79 -19.37
N ILE A 183 -2.43 -13.37 -18.51
CA ILE A 183 -2.92 -14.74 -18.64
C ILE A 183 -4.41 -14.84 -18.24
N PRO A 184 -5.14 -15.91 -18.65
CA PRO A 184 -6.57 -16.03 -18.39
C PRO A 184 -6.97 -15.94 -16.92
N THR A 185 -6.14 -16.46 -16.01
CA THR A 185 -6.42 -16.39 -14.56
C THR A 185 -6.44 -14.95 -14.04
N HIS A 186 -5.61 -14.06 -14.61
CA HIS A 186 -5.62 -12.65 -14.24
C HIS A 186 -6.92 -11.99 -14.71
N LEU A 187 -7.34 -12.26 -15.95
CA LEU A 187 -8.59 -11.72 -16.49
C LEU A 187 -9.79 -12.20 -15.66
N PHE A 188 -9.86 -13.50 -15.33
CA PHE A 188 -10.96 -14.03 -14.52
C PHE A 188 -10.98 -13.45 -13.10
N ALA A 189 -9.81 -13.29 -12.46
CA ALA A 189 -9.71 -12.64 -11.16
C ALA A 189 -10.14 -11.17 -11.23
N PHE A 190 -9.71 -10.43 -12.25
CA PHE A 190 -10.13 -9.04 -12.48
C PHE A 190 -11.65 -8.92 -12.66
N VAL A 191 -12.26 -9.76 -13.50
CA VAL A 191 -13.72 -9.78 -13.71
C VAL A 191 -14.45 -10.08 -12.41
N LYS A 192 -14.00 -11.09 -11.66
CA LYS A 192 -14.56 -11.43 -10.34
C LYS A 192 -14.47 -10.26 -9.37
N TYR A 193 -13.34 -9.56 -9.31
CA TYR A 193 -13.20 -8.39 -8.45
C TYR A 193 -14.12 -7.27 -8.87
N CYS A 194 -14.21 -6.98 -10.17
CA CYS A 194 -15.16 -6.02 -10.72
C CYS A 194 -16.59 -6.32 -10.23
N GLU A 195 -17.04 -7.58 -10.24
CA GLU A 195 -18.37 -7.96 -9.74
C GLU A 195 -18.54 -7.71 -8.23
N SER A 196 -17.47 -7.89 -7.44
CA SER A 196 -17.50 -7.76 -5.98
C SER A 196 -17.27 -6.34 -5.43
N THR A 197 -16.69 -5.42 -6.19
CA THR A 197 -16.30 -4.07 -5.72
C THR A 197 -17.47 -3.09 -5.58
N GLN A 198 -18.71 -3.57 -5.52
CA GLN A 198 -19.90 -2.71 -5.37
C GLN A 198 -20.28 -2.54 -3.89
N PRO A 199 -20.65 -1.32 -3.45
CA PRO A 199 -21.22 -1.10 -2.13
C PRO A 199 -22.51 -1.94 -1.97
N GLU A 200 -22.66 -2.64 -0.85
CA GLU A 200 -23.82 -3.49 -0.54
C GLU A 200 -25.16 -2.74 -0.66
N ASP A 201 -25.16 -1.43 -0.37
CA ASP A 201 -26.34 -0.56 -0.34
C ASP A 201 -26.73 0.04 -1.70
N SER A 202 -25.94 -0.21 -2.75
CA SER A 202 -26.16 0.36 -4.09
C SER A 202 -26.85 -0.63 -5.04
N LYS A 203 -27.58 -0.13 -6.05
CA LYS A 203 -28.21 -0.99 -7.07
C LYS A 203 -27.14 -1.85 -7.75
N LYS A 204 -27.17 -3.15 -7.46
CA LYS A 204 -26.24 -4.14 -8.02
C LYS A 204 -26.30 -4.06 -9.54
N SER A 205 -25.19 -3.69 -10.17
CA SER A 205 -25.04 -3.73 -11.62
C SER A 205 -24.02 -4.79 -11.97
N THR A 206 -24.35 -5.58 -12.97
CA THR A 206 -23.59 -6.77 -13.39
C THR A 206 -22.13 -6.46 -13.79
N GLY A 207 -21.73 -5.20 -13.94
CA GLY A 207 -20.37 -4.80 -14.30
C GLY A 207 -20.04 -4.93 -15.78
N TRP A 208 -20.90 -5.58 -16.55
CA TRP A 208 -20.80 -5.73 -18.00
C TRP A 208 -21.31 -4.47 -18.72
N GLY A 209 -20.67 -3.33 -18.50
CA GLY A 209 -20.89 -2.13 -19.31
C GLY A 209 -20.35 -2.29 -20.75
N ARG A 210 -20.64 -1.32 -21.64
CA ARG A 210 -20.10 -1.31 -23.01
C ARG A 210 -18.57 -1.37 -23.02
N LEU A 211 -17.93 -0.59 -22.15
CA LEU A 211 -16.47 -0.50 -22.07
C LEU A 211 -15.83 -1.80 -21.56
N MET A 212 -16.42 -2.44 -20.54
CA MET A 212 -15.97 -3.73 -20.05
C MET A 212 -16.07 -4.82 -21.13
N ARG A 213 -17.19 -4.89 -21.85
CA ARG A 213 -17.36 -5.83 -22.98
C ARG A 213 -16.32 -5.61 -24.08
N GLN A 214 -16.07 -4.34 -24.43
CA GLN A 214 -15.06 -4.00 -25.43
C GLN A 214 -13.66 -4.43 -24.95
N THR A 215 -13.33 -4.14 -23.69
CA THR A 215 -12.02 -4.51 -23.10
C THR A 215 -11.80 -6.02 -23.13
N VAL A 216 -12.80 -6.81 -22.76
CA VAL A 216 -12.72 -8.29 -22.78
C VAL A 216 -12.66 -8.83 -24.22
N GLN A 217 -13.30 -8.16 -25.18
CA GLN A 217 -13.22 -8.54 -26.59
C GLN A 217 -11.84 -8.25 -27.20
N ASP A 218 -11.17 -7.20 -26.74
CA ASP A 218 -9.86 -6.77 -27.22
C ASP A 218 -8.70 -7.52 -26.54
N TRP A 219 -8.96 -8.24 -25.45
CA TRP A 219 -8.01 -9.08 -24.71
C TRP A 219 -7.86 -10.47 -25.36
#